data_AF-A0A2T7EXQ8-F1
#
_entry.id   AF-A0A2T7EXQ8-F1
#
_cell.length_a   1.000
_cell.length_b   1.000
_cell.length_c   1.000
_cell.angle_alpha   90.00
_cell.angle_beta   90.00
_cell.angle_gamma   90.00
#
_symmetry.space_group_name_H-M   'P 1'
#
loop_
_entity.id
_entity.type
_entity.pdbx_description
1 polymer ?
#
loop_
_entity_poly.entity_id
_entity_poly.type
_entity_poly.pdbx_seq_one_letter_code
_entity_poly.pdbx_strand_id
1 'polypeptide(L)'
;MVQLEELARLQVKTELVTLKVVDQEGRVVKHRMRATDELQAVMDRYYAEAPEVGYGTGTFLVDGAARLRGGKTPADLKLEDGAQIDFFPYADGGGRRESDDA
;
A
#
# COMPACT_ATOMS: atom_id res chain seq x y z
N MET A 1 12.14 15.69 29.91
CA MET A 1 11.18 14.64 29.52
C MET A 1 11.23 14.42 28.01
N VAL A 2 12.38 14.03 27.46
CA VAL A 2 12.55 13.81 26.00
C VAL A 2 13.13 12.43 25.64
N GLN A 3 13.48 11.62 26.65
CA GLN A 3 14.10 10.31 26.47
C GLN A 3 13.11 9.13 26.54
N LEU A 4 11.85 9.35 26.93
CA LEU A 4 10.85 8.26 26.99
C LEU A 4 10.26 7.94 25.62
N GLU A 5 10.12 8.95 24.74
CA GLU A 5 9.59 8.76 23.38
C GLU A 5 10.59 8.02 22.48
N GLU A 6 11.89 8.21 22.71
CA GLU A 6 12.96 7.57 21.93
C GLU A 6 13.17 6.11 22.36
N LEU A 7 12.97 5.79 23.65
CA LEU A 7 13.04 4.40 24.13
C LEU A 7 11.78 3.59 23.79
N ALA A 8 10.62 4.23 23.65
CA ALA A 8 9.43 3.58 23.09
C ALA A 8 9.65 3.15 21.62
N ARG A 9 10.46 3.89 20.85
CA ARG A 9 10.91 3.47 19.50
C ARG A 9 11.88 2.28 19.54
N LEU A 10 12.63 2.10 20.62
CA LEU A 10 13.61 1.01 20.79
C LEU A 10 13.04 -0.27 21.38
N GLN A 11 11.86 -0.22 22.02
CA GLN A 11 11.17 -1.40 22.57
C GLN A 11 10.04 -1.95 21.69
N VAL A 12 9.71 -1.32 20.56
CA VAL A 12 8.94 -2.00 19.51
C VAL A 12 9.87 -3.07 18.95
N LYS A 13 9.76 -4.27 19.52
CA LYS A 13 10.38 -5.50 19.01
C LYS A 13 10.27 -5.49 17.50
N THR A 14 11.33 -6.00 16.89
CA THR A 14 11.55 -6.23 15.47
C THR A 14 10.49 -7.16 14.85
N GLU A 15 9.21 -6.80 14.94
CA GLU A 15 8.11 -7.51 14.31
C GLU A 15 8.15 -7.10 12.84
N LEU A 16 8.82 -7.96 12.08
CA LEU A 16 8.75 -7.93 10.64
C LEU A 16 7.39 -8.49 10.25
N VAL A 17 6.67 -7.75 9.42
CA VAL A 17 5.39 -8.16 8.85
C VAL A 17 5.55 -8.34 7.36
N THR A 18 4.89 -9.35 6.81
CA THR A 18 4.83 -9.63 5.39
C THR A 18 3.47 -9.21 4.86
N LEU A 19 3.40 -8.12 4.10
CA LEU A 19 2.15 -7.66 3.49
C LEU A 19 2.02 -8.20 2.07
N LYS A 20 0.80 -8.49 1.66
CA LYS A 20 0.48 -9.00 0.32
C LYS A 20 -0.43 -8.01 -0.39
N VAL A 21 0.04 -7.40 -1.47
CA VAL A 21 -0.80 -6.61 -2.36
C VAL A 21 -1.42 -7.53 -3.41
N VAL A 22 -2.73 -7.51 -3.56
CA VAL A 22 -3.48 -8.28 -4.55
C VAL A 22 -4.22 -7.31 -5.46
N ASP A 23 -4.05 -7.43 -6.78
CA ASP A 23 -4.82 -6.64 -7.75
C ASP A 23 -5.96 -7.43 -8.38
N GLN A 24 -6.75 -6.74 -9.22
CA GLN A 24 -7.92 -7.33 -9.90
C GLN A 24 -7.54 -8.38 -10.95
N GLU A 25 -6.30 -8.41 -11.41
CA GLU A 25 -5.78 -9.40 -12.36
C GLU A 25 -5.26 -10.66 -11.64
N GLY A 26 -5.27 -10.66 -10.30
CA GLY A 26 -4.79 -11.76 -9.47
C GLY A 26 -3.28 -11.73 -9.21
N ARG A 27 -2.59 -10.62 -9.53
CA ARG A 27 -1.17 -10.45 -9.19
C ARG A 27 -1.03 -10.34 -7.69
N VAL A 28 -0.05 -11.05 -7.12
CA VAL A 28 0.26 -10.99 -5.69
C VAL A 28 1.68 -10.51 -5.48
N VAL A 29 1.84 -9.28 -5.00
CA VAL A 29 3.14 -8.70 -4.65
C VAL A 29 3.34 -8.80 -3.15
N LYS A 30 4.40 -9.48 -2.72
CA LYS A 30 4.74 -9.63 -1.29
C LYS A 30 5.85 -8.66 -0.91
N HIS A 31 5.70 -8.01 0.23
CA HIS A 31 6.73 -7.15 0.80
C HIS A 31 6.90 -7.41 2.29
N ARG A 32 8.13 -7.69 2.72
CA ARG A 32 8.46 -7.87 4.13
C ARG A 32 9.16 -6.62 4.64
N MET A 33 8.62 -6.02 5.69
CA MET A 33 9.09 -4.76 6.28
C MET A 33 8.94 -4.75 7.79
N ARG A 34 9.47 -3.74 8.49
CA ARG A 34 9.20 -3.57 9.92
C ARG A 34 7.80 -3.00 10.11
N ALA A 35 7.13 -3.40 11.20
CA ALA A 35 5.83 -2.83 11.55
C ALA A 35 5.87 -1.31 11.81
N THR A 36 7.05 -0.73 11.98
CA THR A 36 7.30 0.70 12.18
C THR A 36 7.64 1.46 10.89
N ASP A 37 7.90 0.77 9.79
CA ASP A 37 8.26 1.40 8.52
C ASP A 37 7.00 1.95 7.82
N GLU A 38 7.17 2.99 7.01
CA GLU A 38 6.07 3.58 6.25
C GLU A 38 5.58 2.63 5.16
N LEU A 39 4.25 2.46 5.08
CA LEU A 39 3.55 1.64 4.10
C LEU A 39 3.79 2.12 2.65
N GLN A 40 4.38 3.29 2.45
CA GLN A 40 4.84 3.79 1.15
C GLN A 40 5.75 2.77 0.45
N ALA A 41 6.66 2.11 1.17
CA ALA A 41 7.55 1.11 0.59
C ALA A 41 6.80 -0.08 -0.06
N VAL A 42 5.61 -0.42 0.46
CA VAL A 42 4.75 -1.48 -0.08
C VAL A 42 4.08 -1.02 -1.37
N MET A 43 3.62 0.25 -1.41
CA MET A 43 3.06 0.85 -2.61
C MET A 43 4.11 0.94 -3.71
N ASP A 44 5.31 1.41 -3.39
CA ASP A 44 6.44 1.52 -4.32
C ASP A 44 6.84 0.15 -4.87
N ARG A 45 6.88 -0.86 -3.99
CA ARG A 45 7.15 -2.24 -4.38
C ARG A 45 6.10 -2.77 -5.36
N TYR A 46 4.82 -2.46 -5.16
CA TYR A 46 3.77 -2.87 -6.09
C TYR A 46 3.99 -2.26 -7.48
N TYR A 47 4.17 -0.94 -7.58
CA TYR A 47 4.37 -0.28 -8.88
C TYR A 47 5.67 -0.71 -9.58
N ALA A 48 6.72 -1.08 -8.83
CA ALA A 48 7.94 -1.64 -9.42
C ALA A 48 7.71 -3.02 -10.07
N GLU A 49 6.80 -3.82 -9.54
CA GLU A 49 6.45 -5.16 -10.05
C GLU A 49 5.24 -5.13 -11.01
N ALA A 50 4.59 -3.97 -11.12
CA ALA A 50 3.48 -3.71 -12.03
C ALA A 50 3.77 -2.50 -12.92
N PRO A 51 4.77 -2.60 -13.82
CA PRO A 51 5.18 -1.48 -14.66
C PRO A 51 4.09 -1.05 -15.66
N GLU A 52 3.10 -1.91 -15.96
CA GLU A 52 1.95 -1.51 -16.76
C GLU A 52 0.96 -0.60 -16.00
N VAL A 53 1.04 -0.55 -14.68
CA VAL A 53 0.22 0.31 -13.82
C VAL A 53 0.97 1.60 -13.56
N GLY A 54 0.40 2.72 -13.97
CA GLY A 54 0.98 4.04 -13.71
C GLY A 54 1.13 4.31 -12.21
N TYR A 55 2.26 4.87 -11.80
CA TYR A 55 2.46 5.20 -10.40
C TYR A 55 1.40 6.21 -9.92
N GLY A 56 0.70 5.86 -8.84
CA GLY A 56 -0.36 6.69 -8.29
C GLY A 56 -1.71 6.60 -9.02
N THR A 57 -1.86 5.72 -10.03
CA THR A 57 -3.12 5.56 -10.78
C THR A 57 -4.09 4.58 -10.12
N GLY A 58 -4.08 4.48 -8.79
CA GLY A 58 -4.98 3.59 -8.06
C GLY A 58 -5.03 3.83 -6.57
N THR A 59 -5.86 3.04 -5.90
CA THR A 59 -6.02 3.05 -4.45
C THR A 59 -5.73 1.67 -3.86
N PHE A 60 -5.10 1.68 -2.69
CA PHE A 60 -4.83 0.49 -1.89
C PHE A 60 -5.82 0.46 -0.72
N LEU A 61 -6.43 -0.68 -0.46
CA LEU A 61 -7.38 -0.91 0.63
C LEU A 61 -6.86 -2.03 1.52
N VAL A 62 -6.92 -1.83 2.83
CA VAL A 62 -6.72 -2.90 3.82
C VAL A 62 -8.07 -3.53 4.12
N ASP A 63 -8.13 -4.86 4.04
CA ASP A 63 -9.34 -5.63 4.34
C ASP A 63 -10.58 -5.14 3.55
N GLY A 64 -10.38 -4.68 2.32
CA GLY A 64 -11.42 -4.11 1.46
C GLY A 64 -12.11 -2.83 1.97
N ALA A 65 -11.77 -2.29 3.14
CA ALA A 65 -12.52 -1.22 3.80
C ALA A 65 -11.72 0.07 3.99
N ALA A 66 -10.48 -0.02 4.48
CA ALA A 66 -9.70 1.13 4.89
C ALA A 66 -8.66 1.52 3.85
N ARG A 67 -8.69 2.77 3.37
CA ARG A 67 -7.69 3.26 2.41
C ARG A 67 -6.31 3.33 3.05
N LEU A 68 -5.35 2.60 2.48
CA LEU A 68 -3.93 2.65 2.85
C LEU A 68 -3.38 4.04 2.54
N ARG A 69 -2.63 4.63 3.48
CA ARG A 69 -1.88 5.87 3.28
C ARG A 69 -0.41 5.58 3.45
N GLY A 70 0.43 6.07 2.52
CA GLY A 70 1.86 5.77 2.51
C GLY A 70 2.58 6.15 3.80
N GLY A 71 2.25 7.31 4.39
CA GLY A 71 2.84 7.77 5.65
C GLY A 71 2.28 7.11 6.93
N LYS A 72 1.48 6.04 6.81
CA LYS A 72 1.09 5.21 7.96
C LYS A 72 2.02 4.01 8.07
N THR A 73 2.08 3.42 9.25
CA THR A 73 2.85 2.20 9.50
C THR A 73 1.94 0.98 9.63
N PRO A 74 2.43 -0.25 9.43
CA PRO A 74 1.66 -1.45 9.73
C PRO A 74 1.16 -1.48 11.18
N ALA A 75 1.97 -1.00 12.14
CA ALA A 75 1.58 -0.92 13.56
C ALA A 75 0.44 0.08 13.81
N ASP A 76 0.44 1.25 13.15
CA ASP A 76 -0.66 2.23 13.21
C ASP A 76 -2.00 1.60 12.80
N LEU A 77 -1.97 0.75 11.78
CA LEU A 77 -3.14 0.08 11.22
C LEU A 77 -3.39 -1.31 11.83
N LYS A 78 -2.56 -1.74 12.80
CA LYS A 78 -2.59 -3.07 13.43
C LYS A 78 -2.60 -4.22 12.42
N LEU A 79 -1.80 -4.11 11.36
CA LEU A 79 -1.69 -5.15 10.33
C LEU A 79 -0.90 -6.34 10.88
N GLU A 80 -1.46 -7.53 10.72
CA GLU A 80 -0.81 -8.78 11.06
C GLU A 80 0.13 -9.27 9.94
N ASP A 81 1.03 -10.20 10.27
CA ASP A 81 1.84 -10.87 9.25
C ASP A 81 0.93 -11.63 8.28
N GLY A 82 1.15 -11.41 6.99
CA GLY A 82 0.36 -12.01 5.92
C GLY A 82 -0.89 -11.23 5.54
N ALA A 83 -1.14 -10.05 6.14
CA ALA A 83 -2.28 -9.19 5.82
C ALA A 83 -2.37 -8.88 4.32
N GLN A 84 -3.60 -8.86 3.81
CA GLN A 84 -3.91 -8.58 2.42
C GLN A 84 -4.26 -7.10 2.24
N ILE A 85 -3.72 -6.52 1.17
CA ILE A 85 -3.99 -5.18 0.70
C ILE A 85 -4.51 -5.31 -0.72
N ASP A 86 -5.73 -4.85 -0.97
CA ASP A 86 -6.32 -4.89 -2.30
C ASP A 86 -5.95 -3.63 -3.07
N PHE A 87 -5.51 -3.78 -4.32
CA PHE A 87 -5.24 -2.68 -5.22
C PHE A 87 -6.34 -2.53 -6.27
N PHE A 88 -6.83 -1.29 -6.42
CA PHE A 88 -7.83 -0.91 -7.41
C PHE A 88 -7.27 0.22 -8.28
N PRO A 89 -7.06 0.02 -9.59
CA PRO A 89 -6.73 1.12 -10.47
C PRO A 89 -7.89 2.12 -10.52
N TYR A 90 -7.59 3.41 -10.65
CA TYR A 90 -8.60 4.38 -11.00
C TYR A 90 -9.12 4.03 -12.39
N ALA A 91 -10.44 3.99 -12.54
CA ALA A 91 -11.02 3.86 -13.86
C ALA A 91 -10.60 5.09 -14.67
N ASP A 92 -9.77 4.88 -15.69
CA ASP A 92 -9.54 5.88 -16.72
C ASP A 92 -10.88 6.01 -17.46
N GLY A 93 -11.70 6.96 -16.99
CA GLY A 93 -13.05 7.17 -17.49
C GLY A 93 -12.97 7.44 -18.99
N GLY A 94 -13.50 6.50 -19.78
CA GLY A 94 -13.53 6.57 -21.25
C GLY A 94 -14.32 7.76 -21.76
N GLY A 95 -13.72 8.95 -21.76
CA GLY A 95 -14.15 10.09 -22.55
C GLY A 95 -13.67 9.89 -23.99
N ARG A 96 -14.31 8.99 -24.74
CA ARG A 96 -14.17 9.02 -26.21
C ARG A 96 -14.65 10.39 -26.65
N ARG A 97 -13.73 11.22 -27.15
CA ARG A 97 -14.09 12.39 -27.95
C ARG A 97 -14.89 11.85 -29.12
N GLU A 98 -16.20 12.07 -29.07
CA GLU A 98 -17.06 12.07 -30.25
C GLU A 98 -16.40 13.09 -31.18
N SER A 99 -15.64 12.58 -32.15
CA SER A 99 -15.14 13.41 -33.22
C SER A 99 -16.38 13.65 -34.06
N ASP A 100 -17.01 14.80 -33.81
CA ASP A 100 -18.02 15.36 -34.68
C ASP A 100 -17.32 15.60 -36.02
N ASP A 101 -17.46 14.63 -36.93
CA ASP A 101 -17.10 14.76 -38.34
C ASP A 101 -17.97 15.88 -38.92
N ALA A 102 -17.37 17.04 -39.12
CA ALA A 102 -17.94 18.21 -39.79
C ALA A 102 -17.58 18.24 -41.28
#